data_AF-A0A5C8IQD9-F1
#
_entry.id   AF-A0A5C8IQD9-F1
#
_cell.length_a   1.000
_cell.length_b   1.000
_cell.length_c   1.000
_cell.angle_alpha   90.00
_cell.angle_beta   90.00
_cell.angle_gamma   90.00
#
_symmetry.space_group_name_H-M   'P 1'
#
loop_
_entity.id
_entity.type
_entity.pdbx_description
1 polymer ?
#
loop_
_entity_poly.entity_id
_entity_poly.type
_entity_poly.pdbx_seq_one_letter_code
_entity_poly.pdbx_strand_id
1 'polypeptide(L)'
;MKKERPVCPHCGSNQLVADGSLEFDGAAGEWRAGSEIYNESCLCRNCGRSEFNPEWKEHKFTVLTPAHATLDLGDPPPYCSFDVDVDLIEKIKSVREAIQSLALAEASISFGGWWGPETDEYRLQGGALVIASSGSFWASDMRKHESYYIESEVIEVDDLLALWETATTGSVHVLAAHGDEAVELLAEYRTDTIEPPVDDH
;
A
#
# COMPACT_ATOMS: atom_id res chain seq x y z
N MET A 1 -38.47 17.62 -2.20
CA MET A 1 -37.72 16.63 -1.39
C MET A 1 -36.67 17.37 -0.59
N LYS A 2 -36.64 17.21 0.74
CA LYS A 2 -35.55 17.77 1.57
C LYS A 2 -34.27 17.03 1.17
N LYS A 3 -33.28 17.73 0.64
CA LYS A 3 -31.98 17.13 0.30
C LYS A 3 -31.10 17.20 1.54
N GLU A 4 -30.69 16.03 2.01
CA GLU A 4 -29.88 15.88 3.22
C GLU A 4 -28.44 16.32 2.93
N ARG A 5 -27.81 16.97 3.92
CA ARG A 5 -26.41 17.39 3.84
C ARG A 5 -25.52 16.14 3.78
N PRO A 6 -24.39 16.16 3.05
CA PRO A 6 -23.42 15.07 3.15
C PRO A 6 -22.91 14.97 4.59
N VAL A 7 -23.08 13.78 5.18
CA VAL A 7 -22.67 13.44 6.54
C VAL A 7 -21.39 12.60 6.45
N CYS A 8 -20.37 12.94 7.24
CA CYS A 8 -19.19 12.09 7.36
C CYS A 8 -19.59 10.72 7.92
N PRO A 9 -19.29 9.60 7.22
CA PRO A 9 -19.70 8.27 7.66
C PRO A 9 -19.00 7.84 8.95
N HIS A 10 -17.83 8.42 9.26
CA HIS A 10 -17.04 8.04 10.42
C HIS A 10 -17.43 8.77 11.71
N CYS A 11 -17.77 10.06 11.64
CA CYS A 11 -18.06 10.87 12.84
C CYS A 11 -19.45 11.50 12.85
N GLY A 12 -20.26 11.29 11.81
CA GLY A 12 -21.62 11.81 11.74
C GLY A 12 -21.70 13.33 11.55
N SER A 13 -20.59 14.02 11.28
CA SER A 13 -20.59 15.47 11.13
C SER A 13 -21.05 15.90 9.73
N ASN A 14 -21.90 16.92 9.67
CA ASN A 14 -22.27 17.58 8.41
C ASN A 14 -21.03 18.30 7.83
N GLN A 15 -20.64 17.99 6.59
CA GLN A 15 -19.56 18.72 5.93
C GLN A 15 -20.12 19.98 5.25
N LEU A 16 -19.44 21.12 5.47
CA LEU A 16 -19.72 22.38 4.79
C LEU A 16 -18.76 22.52 3.60
N VAL A 17 -19.28 23.01 2.48
CA VAL A 17 -18.47 23.35 1.30
C VAL A 17 -17.61 24.58 1.61
N ALA A 18 -16.39 24.62 1.06
CA ALA A 18 -15.25 25.40 1.57
C ALA A 18 -15.37 26.94 1.53
N ASP A 19 -16.37 27.52 0.88
CA ASP A 19 -16.54 28.98 0.76
C ASP A 19 -17.75 29.55 1.53
N GLY A 20 -18.56 28.69 2.18
CA GLY A 20 -19.77 29.13 2.87
C GLY A 20 -20.93 29.53 1.95
N SER A 21 -20.81 29.35 0.62
CA SER A 21 -21.89 29.55 -0.33
C SER A 21 -22.60 28.23 -0.65
N LEU A 22 -23.91 28.30 -0.86
CA LEU A 22 -24.69 27.22 -1.48
C LEU A 22 -24.88 27.58 -2.96
N GLU A 23 -24.02 27.14 -3.87
CA GLU A 23 -24.40 27.12 -5.28
C GLU A 23 -25.11 25.79 -5.59
N PHE A 24 -26.39 25.77 -5.21
CA PHE A 24 -27.35 24.79 -5.68
C PHE A 24 -27.79 25.19 -7.09
N ASP A 25 -27.41 24.42 -8.11
CA ASP A 25 -27.96 24.57 -9.45
C ASP A 25 -29.42 24.09 -9.48
N GLY A 26 -30.33 25.05 -9.31
CA GLY A 26 -31.77 24.80 -9.30
C GLY A 26 -32.35 24.31 -10.62
N ALA A 27 -31.62 24.40 -11.74
CA ALA A 27 -32.10 23.95 -13.04
C ALA A 27 -31.88 22.45 -13.26
N ALA A 28 -30.78 21.89 -12.75
CA ALA A 28 -30.43 20.48 -12.92
C ALA A 28 -30.93 19.59 -11.77
N GLY A 29 -31.19 20.15 -10.59
CA GLY A 29 -31.58 19.34 -9.43
C GLY A 29 -30.46 18.40 -8.99
N GLU A 30 -29.20 18.73 -9.27
CA GLU A 30 -28.00 17.96 -8.96
C GLU A 30 -26.91 18.89 -8.41
N TRP A 31 -26.00 18.34 -7.60
CA TRP A 31 -24.78 19.05 -7.22
C TRP A 31 -23.79 18.90 -8.38
N ARG A 32 -23.34 19.99 -8.99
CA ARG A 32 -22.31 19.90 -10.03
C ARG A 32 -20.94 19.77 -9.39
N ALA A 33 -20.21 18.72 -9.76
CA ALA A 33 -18.76 18.67 -9.60
C ALA A 33 -18.17 19.69 -10.60
N GLY A 34 -17.92 20.92 -10.13
CA GLY A 34 -17.44 21.98 -10.99
C GLY A 34 -16.66 23.01 -10.19
N SER A 35 -15.34 23.00 -10.43
CA SER A 35 -14.34 24.01 -10.11
C SER A 35 -14.00 24.24 -8.63
N GLU A 36 -12.81 23.76 -8.25
CA GLU A 36 -11.93 24.33 -7.21
C GLU A 36 -12.24 24.10 -5.72
N ILE A 37 -13.07 23.11 -5.38
CA ILE A 37 -13.19 22.62 -3.98
C ILE A 37 -12.40 21.32 -3.77
N TYR A 38 -11.84 20.78 -4.85
CA TYR A 38 -11.13 19.51 -4.91
C TYR A 38 -9.61 19.70 -5.01
N ASN A 39 -9.02 20.56 -4.19
CA ASN A 39 -7.57 20.66 -4.10
C ASN A 39 -7.06 20.51 -2.65
N GLU A 40 -6.11 19.57 -2.52
CA GLU A 40 -5.08 19.38 -1.49
C GLU A 40 -5.46 18.85 -0.09
N SER A 41 -6.74 18.70 0.28
CA SER A 41 -7.07 18.25 1.64
C SER A 41 -8.41 17.53 1.77
N CYS A 42 -8.52 16.32 1.21
CA CYS A 42 -9.70 15.46 1.33
C CYS A 42 -10.00 14.97 2.76
N LEU A 43 -9.40 15.55 3.80
CA LEU A 43 -9.62 15.20 5.20
C LEU A 43 -10.95 15.81 5.68
N CYS A 44 -11.82 14.99 6.27
CA CYS A 44 -12.93 15.48 7.05
C CYS A 44 -12.41 16.46 8.12
N ARG A 45 -12.87 17.71 8.14
CA ARG A 45 -12.37 18.72 9.10
C ARG A 45 -12.61 18.36 10.57
N ASN A 46 -13.53 17.43 10.84
CA ASN A 46 -13.87 17.01 12.20
C ASN A 46 -13.06 15.79 12.69
N CYS A 47 -12.88 14.77 11.83
CA CYS A 47 -12.15 13.55 12.22
C CYS A 47 -10.80 13.37 11.52
N GLY A 48 -10.42 14.28 10.63
CA GLY A 48 -9.15 14.23 9.91
C GLY A 48 -9.02 13.08 8.91
N ARG A 49 -10.09 12.34 8.59
CA ARG A 49 -10.02 11.16 7.70
C ARG A 49 -10.31 11.52 6.24
N SER A 50 -9.50 10.99 5.33
CA SER A 50 -9.64 11.20 3.89
C SER A 50 -10.63 10.25 3.25
N GLU A 51 -11.91 10.57 3.33
CA GLU A 51 -12.92 9.78 2.63
C GLU A 51 -13.75 10.69 1.74
N PHE A 52 -13.24 11.03 0.55
CA PHE A 52 -14.06 11.36 -0.63
C PHE A 52 -13.19 11.56 -1.89
N ASN A 53 -12.35 10.58 -2.24
CA ASN A 53 -12.00 10.40 -3.64
C ASN A 53 -12.19 8.93 -4.06
N PRO A 54 -13.26 8.59 -4.79
CA PRO A 54 -13.46 7.23 -5.31
C PRO A 54 -12.30 6.75 -6.19
N GLU A 55 -11.53 7.66 -6.80
CA GLU A 55 -10.33 7.32 -7.58
C GLU A 55 -9.21 6.73 -6.69
N TRP A 56 -9.13 7.09 -5.40
CA TRP A 56 -8.12 6.54 -4.48
C TRP A 56 -8.48 5.17 -3.92
N LYS A 57 -9.78 4.79 -3.92
CA LYS A 57 -10.17 3.41 -3.62
C LYS A 57 -9.72 2.44 -4.70
N GLU A 58 -9.57 2.95 -5.92
CA GLU A 58 -9.03 2.21 -7.05
C GLU A 58 -7.52 2.44 -7.21
N HIS A 59 -6.92 3.33 -6.41
CA HIS A 59 -5.49 3.58 -6.46
C HIS A 59 -4.73 2.42 -5.84
N LYS A 60 -4.11 1.65 -6.73
CA LYS A 60 -3.38 0.44 -6.42
C LYS A 60 -2.20 0.31 -7.35
N PHE A 61 -1.01 0.06 -6.83
CA PHE A 61 0.18 -0.25 -7.62
C PHE A 61 0.98 -1.35 -6.94
N THR A 62 1.93 -1.95 -7.64
CA THR A 62 2.75 -3.03 -7.11
C THR A 62 4.15 -2.52 -6.78
N VAL A 63 4.67 -2.90 -5.62
CA VAL A 63 6.07 -2.70 -5.24
C VAL A 63 6.81 -4.02 -5.40
N LEU A 64 8.02 -3.96 -5.94
CA LEU A 64 9.02 -5.01 -5.98
C LEU A 64 10.20 -4.59 -5.10
N THR A 65 10.73 -5.54 -4.33
CA THR A 65 11.90 -5.32 -3.47
C THR A 65 12.73 -6.60 -3.43
N PRO A 66 14.07 -6.52 -3.43
CA PRO A 66 14.92 -7.70 -3.32
C PRO A 66 14.58 -8.49 -2.06
N ALA A 67 14.87 -9.79 -2.08
CA ALA A 67 14.68 -10.66 -0.94
C ALA A 67 15.98 -11.39 -0.58
N HIS A 68 16.16 -11.63 0.72
CA HIS A 68 17.32 -12.32 1.27
C HIS A 68 16.92 -13.30 2.36
N ALA A 69 17.78 -14.28 2.64
CA ALA A 69 17.63 -15.16 3.78
C ALA A 69 18.38 -14.58 4.98
N THR A 70 17.79 -14.66 6.18
CA THR A 70 18.43 -14.22 7.43
C THR A 70 19.62 -15.07 7.86
N LEU A 71 19.79 -16.26 7.26
CA LEU A 71 20.97 -17.12 7.41
C LEU A 71 21.51 -17.49 6.04
N ASP A 72 22.83 -17.63 5.92
CA ASP A 72 23.57 -18.05 4.71
C ASP A 72 23.32 -19.53 4.30
N LEU A 73 22.17 -20.10 4.66
CA LEU A 73 21.82 -21.51 4.48
C LEU A 73 20.70 -21.74 3.47
N GLY A 74 20.12 -20.69 2.89
CA GLY A 74 19.02 -20.77 1.95
C GLY A 74 19.27 -19.97 0.69
N ASP A 75 18.75 -20.47 -0.43
CA ASP A 75 18.54 -19.66 -1.64
C ASP A 75 17.17 -18.99 -1.50
N PRO A 76 17.10 -17.68 -1.17
CA PRO A 76 15.85 -16.97 -1.13
C PRO A 76 15.32 -16.75 -2.56
N PRO A 77 13.99 -16.56 -2.72
CA PRO A 77 13.47 -15.93 -3.92
C PRO A 77 14.22 -14.61 -4.19
N PRO A 78 14.47 -14.24 -5.45
CA PRO A 78 15.12 -12.97 -5.79
C PRO A 78 14.37 -11.75 -5.27
N TYR A 79 13.04 -11.84 -5.10
CA TYR A 79 12.26 -10.69 -4.65
C TYR A 79 10.98 -11.03 -3.88
N CYS A 80 10.49 -10.02 -3.16
CA CYS A 80 9.13 -9.91 -2.70
C CYS A 80 8.40 -8.86 -3.54
N SER A 81 7.20 -9.19 -4.01
CA SER A 81 6.24 -8.23 -4.54
C SER A 81 5.05 -8.09 -3.61
N PHE A 82 4.43 -6.92 -3.60
CA PHE A 82 3.17 -6.72 -2.91
C PHE A 82 2.42 -5.54 -3.49
N ASP A 83 1.11 -5.59 -3.36
CA ASP A 83 0.26 -4.50 -3.77
C ASP A 83 0.17 -3.44 -2.67
N VAL A 84 0.26 -2.19 -3.11
CA VAL A 84 0.07 -1.00 -2.29
C VAL A 84 -1.28 -0.41 -2.63
N ASP A 85 -2.18 -0.44 -1.66
CA ASP A 85 -3.49 0.18 -1.70
C ASP A 85 -3.72 1.08 -0.47
N VAL A 86 -4.89 1.70 -0.41
CA VAL A 86 -5.25 2.60 0.69
C VAL A 86 -5.22 1.89 2.05
N ASP A 87 -5.65 0.63 2.10
CA ASP A 87 -5.74 -0.15 3.33
C ASP A 87 -4.33 -0.43 3.89
N LEU A 88 -3.37 -0.79 3.02
CA LEU A 88 -1.98 -0.98 3.43
C LEU A 88 -1.37 0.32 3.95
N ILE A 89 -1.56 1.44 3.25
CA ILE A 89 -1.02 2.75 3.64
C ILE A 89 -1.59 3.20 4.99
N GLU A 90 -2.91 3.08 5.19
CA GLU A 90 -3.54 3.41 6.46
C GLU A 90 -3.04 2.52 7.60
N LYS A 91 -2.83 1.22 7.31
CA LYS A 91 -2.32 0.26 8.29
C LYS A 91 -0.88 0.58 8.71
N ILE A 92 0.00 0.90 7.76
CA ILE A 92 1.38 1.32 8.04
C ILE A 92 1.40 2.58 8.91
N LYS A 93 0.60 3.61 8.56
CA LYS A 93 0.48 4.84 9.34
C LYS A 93 0.01 4.57 10.77
N SER A 94 -1.03 3.75 10.93
CA SER A 94 -1.60 3.37 12.22
C SER A 94 -0.58 2.61 13.09
N VAL A 95 0.16 1.67 12.52
CA VAL A 95 1.20 0.93 13.26
C VAL A 95 2.35 1.85 13.66
N ARG A 96 2.80 2.76 12.79
CA ARG A 96 3.83 3.76 13.12
C ARG A 96 3.42 4.62 14.31
N GLU A 97 2.17 5.09 14.34
CA GLU A 97 1.61 5.84 15.47
C GLU A 97 1.54 5.00 16.76
N ALA A 98 1.15 3.73 16.65
CA ALA A 98 1.12 2.80 17.78
C ALA A 98 2.53 2.55 18.35
N ILE A 99 3.53 2.34 17.49
CA ILE A 99 4.93 2.16 17.90
C ILE A 99 5.43 3.38 18.67
N GLN A 100 5.17 4.58 18.16
CA GLN A 100 5.57 5.84 18.80
C GLN A 100 4.87 6.07 20.14
N SER A 101 3.55 5.88 20.18
CA SER A 101 2.76 6.12 21.40
C SER A 101 3.07 5.12 22.52
N LEU A 102 3.43 3.89 22.17
CA LEU A 102 3.76 2.82 23.12
C LEU A 102 5.27 2.65 23.36
N ALA A 103 6.11 3.47 22.71
CA ALA A 103 7.57 3.37 22.77
C ALA A 103 8.10 1.95 22.46
N LEU A 104 7.53 1.31 21.45
CA LEU A 104 7.98 0.00 20.97
C LEU A 104 9.19 0.15 20.04
N ALA A 105 10.04 -0.88 19.97
CA ALA A 105 11.13 -0.91 19.01
C ALA A 105 10.60 -1.19 17.59
N GLU A 106 9.63 -2.08 17.48
CA GLU A 106 8.99 -2.52 16.24
C GLU A 106 7.62 -3.14 16.54
N ALA A 107 6.82 -3.32 15.49
CA ALA A 107 5.60 -4.11 15.52
C ALA A 107 5.43 -4.84 14.18
N SER A 108 4.78 -6.01 14.21
CA SER A 108 4.47 -6.77 13.01
C SER A 108 2.97 -6.95 12.82
N ILE A 109 2.56 -6.98 11.55
CA ILE A 109 1.18 -7.25 11.15
C ILE A 109 1.17 -8.38 10.14
N SER A 110 0.10 -9.18 10.11
CA SER A 110 -0.07 -10.18 9.05
C SER A 110 -0.11 -9.49 7.69
N PHE A 111 0.63 -10.06 6.74
CA PHE A 111 0.93 -9.51 5.44
C PHE A 111 0.99 -10.59 4.36
N GLY A 112 0.50 -10.28 3.16
CA GLY A 112 0.40 -11.22 2.04
C GLY A 112 1.26 -10.76 0.87
N GLY A 113 2.57 -10.68 1.05
CA GLY A 113 3.51 -10.49 -0.05
C GLY A 113 3.60 -11.75 -0.91
N TRP A 114 3.83 -11.57 -2.19
CA TRP A 114 4.18 -12.64 -3.12
C TRP A 114 5.70 -12.71 -3.26
N TRP A 115 6.25 -13.91 -3.33
CA TRP A 115 7.69 -14.13 -3.36
C TRP A 115 8.05 -14.86 -4.64
N GLY A 116 8.81 -14.20 -5.50
CA GLY A 116 8.95 -14.59 -6.90
C GLY A 116 10.35 -15.02 -7.29
N PRO A 117 10.51 -15.89 -8.30
CA PRO A 117 9.42 -16.66 -8.94
C PRO A 117 8.82 -17.69 -7.98
N GLU A 118 7.50 -17.89 -8.07
CA GLU A 118 6.77 -18.87 -7.25
C GLU A 118 7.17 -20.29 -7.67
N THR A 119 8.19 -20.83 -7.00
CA THR A 119 8.49 -22.25 -7.07
C THR A 119 7.78 -22.98 -5.94
N ASP A 120 7.34 -24.21 -6.21
CA ASP A 120 6.76 -25.14 -5.23
C ASP A 120 7.65 -25.35 -3.99
N GLU A 121 8.92 -24.97 -4.08
CA GLU A 121 9.95 -25.09 -3.06
C GLU A 121 9.82 -24.05 -1.93
N TYR A 122 9.18 -22.91 -2.19
CA TYR A 122 9.19 -21.81 -1.22
C TYR A 122 8.12 -21.93 -0.14
N ARG A 123 6.93 -22.52 -0.42
CA ARG A 123 5.78 -22.76 0.50
C ARG A 123 5.87 -22.01 1.84
N LEU A 124 5.78 -20.68 1.75
CA LEU A 124 6.00 -19.78 2.86
C LEU A 124 4.78 -19.76 3.79
N GLN A 125 5.04 -19.61 5.10
CA GLN A 125 4.04 -19.65 6.15
C GLN A 125 4.32 -18.59 7.21
N GLY A 126 3.39 -17.66 7.37
CA GLY A 126 3.43 -16.67 8.46
C GLY A 126 3.87 -15.28 8.04
N GLY A 127 3.68 -14.92 6.76
CA GLY A 127 3.91 -13.59 6.20
C GLY A 127 3.52 -12.44 7.13
N ALA A 128 4.50 -11.61 7.42
CA ALA A 128 4.41 -10.44 8.27
C ALA A 128 5.03 -9.22 7.58
N LEU A 129 4.45 -8.05 7.83
CA LEU A 129 5.10 -6.78 7.56
C LEU A 129 5.62 -6.27 8.90
N VAL A 130 6.93 -6.19 9.03
CA VAL A 130 7.59 -5.66 10.23
C VAL A 130 7.83 -4.17 10.00
N ILE A 131 7.41 -3.36 10.96
CA ILE A 131 7.58 -1.90 10.93
C ILE A 131 8.39 -1.51 12.15
N ALA A 132 9.52 -0.85 11.93
CA ALA A 132 10.44 -0.44 12.97
C ALA A 132 10.20 1.03 13.39
N SER A 133 10.56 1.34 14.63
CA SER A 133 10.53 2.71 15.18
C SER A 133 11.44 3.69 14.45
N SER A 134 12.42 3.21 13.69
CA SER A 134 13.25 4.00 12.77
C SER A 134 12.43 4.68 11.67
N GLY A 135 11.25 4.16 11.35
CA GLY A 135 10.47 4.60 10.19
C GLY A 135 10.68 3.73 8.96
N SER A 136 11.29 2.55 9.11
CA SER A 136 11.48 1.58 8.04
C SER A 136 10.59 0.35 8.21
N PHE A 137 10.43 -0.42 7.14
CA PHE A 137 9.67 -1.67 7.15
C PHE A 137 10.25 -2.71 6.19
N TRP A 138 9.94 -3.98 6.43
CA TRP A 138 10.26 -5.09 5.53
C TRP A 138 9.20 -6.19 5.62
N ALA A 139 9.03 -6.95 4.54
CA ALA A 139 8.25 -8.18 4.55
C ALA A 139 9.12 -9.30 5.13
N SER A 140 8.53 -10.17 5.93
CA SER A 140 9.21 -11.30 6.55
C SER A 140 8.30 -12.52 6.48
N ASP A 141 8.83 -13.64 6.01
CA ASP A 141 8.12 -14.92 5.95
C ASP A 141 9.09 -16.07 6.28
N MET A 142 8.57 -17.26 6.53
CA MET A 142 9.37 -18.42 6.91
C MET A 142 8.90 -19.66 6.15
N ARG A 143 9.84 -20.47 5.66
CA ARG A 143 9.45 -21.75 5.05
C ARG A 143 9.01 -22.74 6.12
N LYS A 144 7.99 -23.52 5.77
CA LYS A 144 7.56 -24.66 6.58
C LYS A 144 8.72 -25.66 6.66
N HIS A 145 9.33 -25.81 7.83
CA HIS A 145 10.47 -26.70 8.16
C HIS A 145 11.88 -26.09 8.09
N GLU A 146 12.01 -24.78 7.90
CA GLU A 146 13.31 -24.10 7.99
C GLU A 146 13.41 -23.28 9.29
N SER A 147 14.65 -22.91 9.64
CA SER A 147 14.97 -22.19 10.89
C SER A 147 15.42 -20.74 10.65
N TYR A 148 15.22 -20.25 9.43
CA TYR A 148 15.54 -18.90 9.01
C TYR A 148 14.31 -18.25 8.36
N TYR A 149 14.29 -16.92 8.42
CA TYR A 149 13.32 -16.10 7.71
C TYR A 149 13.86 -15.73 6.33
N ILE A 150 12.93 -15.58 5.40
CA ILE A 150 13.12 -14.88 4.14
C ILE A 150 12.54 -13.49 4.34
N GLU A 151 13.34 -12.48 4.08
CA GLU A 151 12.97 -11.08 4.30
C GLU A 151 13.15 -10.29 3.02
N SER A 152 12.31 -9.29 2.81
CA SER A 152 12.59 -8.28 1.81
C SER A 152 13.71 -7.35 2.31
N GLU A 153 14.32 -6.63 1.39
CA GLU A 153 15.13 -5.47 1.75
C GLU A 153 14.31 -4.44 2.53
N VAL A 154 15.03 -3.66 3.32
CA VAL A 154 14.46 -2.63 4.19
C VAL A 154 14.04 -1.42 3.35
N ILE A 155 12.79 -1.01 3.49
CA ILE A 155 12.21 0.14 2.80
C ILE A 155 11.87 1.22 3.81
N GLU A 156 12.19 2.47 3.51
CA GLU A 156 11.73 3.60 4.33
C GLU A 156 10.25 3.88 4.09
N VAL A 157 9.47 4.04 5.18
CA VAL A 157 8.03 4.35 5.09
C VAL A 157 7.81 5.65 4.33
N ASP A 158 8.67 6.65 4.54
CA ASP A 158 8.52 7.95 3.88
C ASP A 158 8.75 7.85 2.36
N ASP A 159 9.60 6.91 1.88
CA ASP A 159 9.78 6.64 0.45
C ASP A 159 8.52 5.99 -0.16
N LEU A 160 7.91 5.03 0.54
CA LEU A 160 6.64 4.44 0.12
C LEU A 160 5.52 5.49 0.06
N LEU A 161 5.47 6.40 1.04
CA LEU A 161 4.48 7.47 1.07
C LEU A 161 4.71 8.50 -0.05
N ALA A 162 5.96 8.84 -0.36
CA ALA A 162 6.27 9.71 -1.49
C ALA A 162 5.89 9.05 -2.83
N LEU A 163 6.11 7.73 -2.94
CA LEU A 163 5.70 6.96 -4.10
C LEU A 163 4.17 6.92 -4.23
N TRP A 164 3.43 6.73 -3.13
CA TRP A 164 1.96 6.73 -3.11
C TRP A 164 1.34 8.01 -3.71
N GLU A 165 1.97 9.17 -3.50
CA GLU A 165 1.47 10.44 -4.06
C GLU A 165 1.72 10.60 -5.57
N THR A 166 2.61 9.81 -6.16
CA THR A 166 3.08 10.00 -7.54
C THR A 166 2.88 8.79 -8.45
N ALA A 167 2.69 7.61 -7.87
CA ALA A 167 2.47 6.37 -8.60
C ALA A 167 1.18 6.44 -9.41
N THR A 168 1.18 5.74 -10.55
CA THR A 168 -0.02 5.56 -11.35
C THR A 168 -0.69 4.23 -10.99
N THR A 169 -2.02 4.17 -10.95
CA THR A 169 -2.71 2.89 -10.74
C THR A 169 -2.29 1.83 -11.77
N GLY A 170 -2.01 0.61 -11.30
CA GLY A 170 -1.54 -0.53 -12.10
C GLY A 170 -0.07 -0.47 -12.48
N SER A 171 0.68 0.55 -12.05
CA SER A 171 2.12 0.61 -12.26
C SER A 171 2.89 -0.32 -11.31
N VAL A 172 4.12 -0.64 -11.69
CA VAL A 172 5.03 -1.48 -10.91
C VAL A 172 6.28 -0.67 -10.63
N HIS A 173 6.70 -0.63 -9.37
CA HIS A 173 7.85 0.15 -8.90
C HIS A 173 8.81 -0.74 -8.14
N VAL A 174 10.11 -0.49 -8.29
CA VAL A 174 11.14 -1.16 -7.50
C VAL A 174 11.59 -0.24 -6.39
N LEU A 175 11.56 -0.73 -5.16
CA LEU A 175 12.11 -0.07 -3.98
C LEU A 175 13.27 -0.89 -3.41
N ALA A 176 14.15 -0.22 -2.67
CA ALA A 176 15.35 -0.78 -2.03
C ALA A 176 16.42 -1.41 -2.96
N ALA A 177 16.15 -1.56 -4.26
CA ALA A 177 17.15 -1.89 -5.28
C ALA A 177 17.54 -0.66 -6.11
N HIS A 178 18.76 -0.66 -6.66
CA HIS A 178 19.28 0.45 -7.46
C HIS A 178 20.04 -0.02 -8.71
N GLY A 179 20.00 0.80 -9.77
CA GLY A 179 20.79 0.57 -10.97
C GLY A 179 20.41 -0.73 -11.69
N ASP A 180 21.40 -1.57 -11.97
CA ASP A 180 21.24 -2.79 -12.75
C ASP A 180 20.38 -3.84 -12.03
N GLU A 181 20.48 -3.95 -10.70
CA GLU A 181 19.67 -4.87 -9.89
C GLU A 181 18.16 -4.58 -10.02
N ALA A 182 17.78 -3.31 -10.00
CA ALA A 182 16.38 -2.91 -10.19
C ALA A 182 15.87 -3.26 -11.60
N VAL A 183 16.74 -3.23 -12.62
CA VAL A 183 16.41 -3.60 -13.99
C VAL A 183 16.22 -5.12 -14.09
N GLU A 184 17.10 -5.90 -13.46
CA GLU A 184 17.01 -7.36 -13.41
C GLU A 184 15.73 -7.82 -12.72
N LEU A 185 15.42 -7.26 -11.56
CA LEU A 185 14.18 -7.53 -10.82
C LEU A 185 12.92 -7.26 -11.64
N LEU A 186 12.87 -6.13 -12.35
CA LEU A 186 11.75 -5.82 -13.24
C LEU A 186 11.65 -6.79 -14.42
N ALA A 187 12.77 -7.27 -14.93
CA ALA A 187 12.79 -8.24 -16.01
C ALA A 187 12.26 -9.60 -15.53
N GLU A 188 12.73 -10.08 -14.38
CA GLU A 188 12.28 -11.33 -13.74
C GLU A 188 10.79 -11.31 -13.41
N TYR A 189 10.31 -10.24 -12.76
CA TYR A 189 8.89 -10.08 -12.46
C TYR A 189 7.99 -10.11 -13.70
N ARG A 190 8.46 -9.51 -14.81
CA ARG A 190 7.71 -9.53 -16.07
C ARG A 190 7.65 -10.92 -16.68
N THR A 191 8.74 -11.69 -16.65
CA THR A 191 8.72 -13.06 -17.14
C THR A 191 7.75 -13.93 -16.35
N ASP A 192 7.72 -13.77 -15.02
CA ASP A 192 6.85 -14.55 -14.13
C ASP A 192 5.36 -14.26 -14.33
N THR A 193 5.04 -13.03 -14.75
CA THR A 193 3.64 -12.58 -14.96
C THR A 193 3.15 -12.72 -16.41
N ILE A 194 4.04 -13.03 -17.37
CA ILE A 194 3.72 -13.12 -18.80
C ILE A 194 3.35 -14.55 -19.25
N GLU A 195 3.64 -15.60 -18.49
CA GLU A 195 3.23 -16.97 -18.87
C GLU A 195 1.78 -17.28 -18.44
N PRO A 196 0.78 -17.26 -19.36
CA PRO A 196 -0.47 -17.94 -19.07
C PRO A 196 -0.19 -19.44 -18.92
N PRO A 197 -0.90 -20.16 -18.03
CA PRO A 197 -0.81 -21.61 -18.01
C PRO A 197 -1.13 -22.13 -19.42
N VAL A 198 -0.20 -22.90 -19.99
CA VAL A 198 -0.51 -23.73 -21.15
C VAL A 198 -1.55 -24.72 -20.65
N ASP A 199 -2.80 -24.48 -21.03
CA ASP A 199 -3.94 -25.35 -20.72
C ASP A 199 -3.70 -26.66 -21.47
N ASP A 200 -3.13 -27.64 -20.76
CA ASP A 200 -2.78 -28.94 -21.31
C ASP A 200 -3.82 -29.98 -20.91
N HIS A 201 -5.13 -29.67 -21.04
CA HIS A 201 -6.24 -30.62 -20.87
C HIS A 201 -7.45 -30.35 -21.79
#